data_AF-A0A8S3BML9-F1
#
_entry.id   AF-A0A8S3BML9-F1
#
_cell.length_a   1.000
_cell.length_b   1.000
_cell.length_c   1.000
_cell.angle_alpha   90.00
_cell.angle_beta   90.00
_cell.angle_gamma   90.00
#
_symmetry.space_group_name_H-M   'P 1'
#
loop_
_entity.id
_entity.type
_entity.pdbx_description
1 polymer ?
#
loop_
_entity_poly.entity_id
_entity_poly.type
_entity_poly.pdbx_seq_one_letter_code
_entity_poly.pdbx_strand_id
1 'polypeptide(L)'
;MQSLGMKFNQENVIEQCSQLVNVLGGYGYDLCSLDSGWSMGANGDEYGRIIYDSSIFNILQLADHLHSIGLKLGVYVVPGYFANDANKTVLGTNYSLFEIGNGHNNGLARIDLNYSHPGAQKWCNSVIDQFAEW
;
A
#
# COMPACT_ATOMS: atom_id res chain seq x y z
N MET A 1 -9.09 -28.93 -17.79
CA MET A 1 -9.26 -27.73 -16.95
C MET A 1 -7.91 -27.42 -16.33
N GLN A 2 -7.20 -26.45 -16.90
CA GLN A 2 -5.95 -25.97 -16.32
C GLN A 2 -6.35 -25.18 -15.08
N SER A 3 -5.95 -25.62 -13.90
CA SER A 3 -6.00 -24.78 -12.70
C SER A 3 -5.18 -23.54 -13.01
N LEU A 4 -5.83 -22.37 -13.05
CA LEU A 4 -5.17 -21.06 -13.17
C LEU A 4 -4.44 -20.79 -11.85
N GLY A 5 -3.33 -21.49 -11.60
CA GLY A 5 -2.44 -21.31 -10.46
C GLY A 5 -1.76 -19.95 -10.49
N MET A 6 -2.54 -18.87 -10.60
CA MET A 6 -2.08 -17.51 -10.65
C MET A 6 -1.59 -17.14 -9.25
N LYS A 7 -0.27 -17.02 -9.16
CA LYS A 7 0.39 -16.45 -7.99
C LYS A 7 0.12 -14.95 -7.99
N PHE A 8 -0.23 -14.39 -6.84
CA PHE A 8 -0.37 -12.94 -6.72
C PHE A 8 1.03 -12.31 -6.72
N ASN A 9 1.49 -11.90 -7.90
CA ASN A 9 2.80 -11.29 -8.12
C ASN A 9 2.74 -10.29 -9.29
N GLN A 10 3.79 -9.49 -9.46
CA GLN A 10 3.83 -8.44 -10.49
C GLN A 10 3.56 -8.96 -11.90
N GLU A 11 4.19 -10.06 -12.30
CA GLU A 11 4.06 -10.62 -13.65
C GLU A 11 2.60 -10.97 -13.97
N ASN A 12 1.94 -11.72 -13.09
CA ASN A 12 0.55 -12.14 -13.31
C ASN A 12 -0.44 -10.98 -13.19
N VAL A 13 -0.13 -9.96 -12.38
CA VAL A 13 -0.94 -8.73 -12.32
C VAL A 13 -0.85 -7.97 -13.64
N ILE A 14 0.36 -7.80 -14.19
CA ILE A 14 0.57 -7.14 -15.48
C ILE A 14 -0.21 -7.86 -16.57
N GLU A 15 -0.14 -9.19 -16.63
CA GLU A 15 -0.86 -9.98 -17.64
C GLU A 15 -2.38 -9.76 -17.54
N GLN A 16 -2.95 -9.87 -16.34
CA GLN A 16 -4.38 -9.70 -16.11
C GLN A 16 -4.86 -8.27 -16.39
N CYS A 17 -4.15 -7.26 -15.86
CA CYS A 17 -4.54 -5.87 -16.05
C CYS A 17 -4.35 -5.43 -17.50
N SER A 18 -3.38 -5.97 -18.24
CA SER A 18 -3.25 -5.70 -19.68
C SER A 18 -4.47 -6.17 -20.49
N GLN A 19 -5.17 -7.21 -20.06
CA GLN A 19 -6.42 -7.63 -20.70
C GLN A 19 -7.56 -6.63 -20.45
N LEU A 20 -7.53 -5.88 -19.34
CA LEU A 20 -8.51 -4.84 -19.04
C LEU A 20 -8.52 -3.78 -20.15
N VAL A 21 -7.35 -3.34 -20.60
CA VAL A 21 -7.20 -2.33 -21.67
C VAL A 21 -7.87 -2.82 -22.96
N ASN A 22 -7.55 -4.03 -23.38
CA ASN A 22 -7.98 -4.57 -24.67
C ASN A 22 -9.48 -4.86 -24.72
N VAL A 23 -10.07 -5.30 -23.61
CA VAL A 23 -11.45 -5.79 -23.57
C VAL A 23 -12.41 -4.72 -23.04
N LEU A 24 -12.01 -3.99 -22.00
CA LEU A 24 -12.87 -3.10 -21.22
C LEU A 24 -12.44 -1.62 -21.24
N GLY A 25 -11.24 -1.30 -21.72
CA GLY A 25 -10.72 0.07 -21.74
C GLY A 25 -11.60 1.05 -22.52
N GLY A 26 -12.21 0.60 -23.63
CA GLY A 26 -13.17 1.40 -24.41
C GLY A 26 -14.45 1.79 -23.67
N TYR A 27 -14.74 1.13 -22.54
CA TYR A 27 -15.88 1.43 -21.67
C TYR A 27 -15.50 2.25 -20.42
N GLY A 28 -14.24 2.70 -20.33
CA GLY A 28 -13.75 3.54 -19.23
C GLY A 28 -13.25 2.76 -18.01
N TYR A 29 -13.04 1.44 -18.11
CA TYR A 29 -12.37 0.68 -17.07
C TYR A 29 -10.87 0.90 -17.15
N ASP A 30 -10.33 1.65 -16.19
CA ASP A 30 -8.93 2.10 -16.21
C ASP A 30 -8.16 1.79 -14.91
N LEU A 31 -8.75 1.08 -13.94
CA LEU A 31 -8.11 0.80 -12.65
C LEU A 31 -7.61 -0.65 -12.54
N CYS A 32 -6.30 -0.82 -12.33
CA CYS A 32 -5.68 -2.05 -11.86
C CYS A 32 -5.47 -1.94 -10.35
N SER A 33 -6.31 -2.62 -9.55
CA SER A 33 -6.27 -2.54 -8.08
C SER A 33 -5.61 -3.78 -7.47
N LEU A 34 -4.64 -3.56 -6.58
CA LEU A 34 -4.04 -4.58 -5.74
C LEU A 34 -4.76 -4.65 -4.40
N ASP A 35 -5.39 -5.79 -4.11
CA ASP A 35 -5.92 -6.08 -2.78
C ASP A 35 -4.80 -6.55 -1.82
N SER A 36 -5.15 -6.94 -0.59
CA SER A 36 -4.22 -7.40 0.43
C SER A 36 -3.24 -8.47 -0.09
N GLY A 37 -1.95 -8.31 0.26
CA GLY A 37 -0.87 -9.23 -0.10
C GLY A 37 0.26 -8.61 -0.93
N TRP A 38 0.15 -7.34 -1.33
CA TRP A 38 1.21 -6.62 -2.05
C TRP A 38 2.30 -6.05 -1.14
N SER A 39 1.98 -5.87 0.15
CA SER A 39 2.83 -5.18 1.14
C SER A 39 3.43 -6.10 2.16
N MET A 40 4.47 -5.62 2.85
CA MET A 40 4.95 -6.23 4.08
C MET A 40 3.82 -6.34 5.11
N GLY A 41 3.77 -7.47 5.83
CA GLY A 41 2.65 -7.81 6.72
C GLY A 41 2.80 -7.34 8.17
N ALA A 42 4.01 -6.97 8.61
CA ALA A 42 4.30 -6.78 10.04
C ALA A 42 5.13 -5.54 10.38
N ASN A 43 5.67 -4.84 9.39
CA ASN A 43 6.50 -3.65 9.59
C ASN A 43 6.53 -2.79 8.33
N GLY A 44 6.79 -1.50 8.54
CA GLY A 44 7.00 -0.49 7.53
C GLY A 44 8.47 -0.10 7.38
N ASP A 45 8.70 1.01 6.67
CA ASP A 45 10.00 1.67 6.53
C ASP A 45 10.50 2.26 7.87
N GLU A 46 11.61 3.02 7.84
CA GLU A 46 12.20 3.64 9.03
C GLU A 46 11.27 4.62 9.77
N TYR A 47 10.23 5.13 9.12
CA TYR A 47 9.19 6.00 9.69
C TYR A 47 7.87 5.26 9.95
N GLY A 48 7.88 3.94 9.78
CA GLY A 48 6.73 3.05 9.98
C GLY A 48 5.60 3.25 8.95
N ARG A 49 5.95 3.72 7.75
CA ARG A 49 5.02 3.77 6.61
C ARG A 49 5.00 2.43 5.89
N ILE A 50 3.86 2.04 5.34
CA ILE A 50 3.70 0.77 4.63
C ILE A 50 4.65 0.71 3.42
N ILE A 51 5.23 -0.47 3.18
CA ILE A 51 6.14 -0.73 2.06
C ILE A 51 5.68 -1.98 1.31
N TYR A 52 5.92 -2.01 0.00
CA TYR A 52 5.64 -3.19 -0.80
C TYR A 52 6.59 -4.35 -0.45
N ASP A 53 6.13 -5.59 -0.61
CA ASP A 53 7.02 -6.75 -0.52
C ASP A 53 7.84 -6.84 -1.82
N SER A 54 9.12 -6.46 -1.74
CA SER A 54 10.02 -6.42 -2.90
C SER A 54 10.32 -7.80 -3.49
N SER A 55 9.97 -8.89 -2.80
CA SER A 55 10.08 -10.25 -3.36
C SER A 55 8.92 -10.61 -4.29
N ILE A 56 7.82 -9.83 -4.24
CA ILE A 56 6.59 -10.09 -4.99
C ILE A 56 6.31 -8.97 -6.01
N PHE A 57 6.60 -7.71 -5.65
CA PHE A 57 6.30 -6.53 -6.44
C PHE A 57 7.45 -5.52 -6.46
N ASN A 58 7.54 -4.76 -7.55
CA ASN A 58 8.21 -3.47 -7.65
C ASN A 58 7.15 -2.44 -8.04
N ILE A 59 6.58 -1.75 -7.04
CA ILE A 59 5.40 -0.90 -7.25
C ILE A 59 5.67 0.25 -8.22
N LEU A 60 6.85 0.88 -8.17
CA LEU A 60 7.20 1.97 -9.10
C LEU A 60 7.21 1.47 -10.55
N GLN A 61 7.87 0.33 -10.79
CA GLN A 61 7.91 -0.27 -12.12
C GLN A 61 6.51 -0.69 -12.60
N LEU A 62 5.68 -1.21 -11.69
CA LEU A 62 4.30 -1.58 -12.00
C LEU A 62 3.46 -0.34 -12.35
N ALA A 63 3.58 0.74 -11.58
CA ALA A 63 2.89 2.01 -11.84
C ALA A 63 3.30 2.58 -13.21
N ASP A 64 4.61 2.68 -13.48
CA ASP A 64 5.14 3.12 -14.78
C ASP A 64 4.57 2.29 -15.94
N HIS A 65 4.57 0.96 -15.79
CA HIS A 65 4.03 0.07 -16.82
C HIS A 65 2.53 0.29 -17.05
N LEU A 66 1.72 0.32 -15.98
CA LEU A 66 0.27 0.51 -16.08
C LEU A 66 -0.08 1.87 -16.69
N HIS A 67 0.59 2.94 -16.24
CA HIS A 67 0.39 4.28 -16.79
C HIS A 67 0.76 4.34 -18.29
N SER A 68 1.80 3.62 -18.73
CA SER A 68 2.19 3.58 -20.15
C SER A 68 1.13 2.97 -21.07
N ILE A 69 0.23 2.14 -20.53
CA ILE A 69 -0.88 1.52 -21.26
C ILE A 69 -2.25 2.16 -20.93
N GLY A 70 -2.26 3.30 -20.25
CA GLY A 70 -3.46 4.06 -19.93
C GLY A 70 -4.27 3.56 -18.73
N LEU A 71 -3.68 2.68 -17.90
CA LEU A 71 -4.26 2.25 -16.63
C LEU A 71 -3.71 3.03 -15.45
N LYS A 72 -4.49 3.08 -14.37
CA LYS A 72 -4.13 3.60 -13.04
C LYS A 72 -3.83 2.43 -12.11
N LEU A 73 -2.91 2.63 -11.19
CA LEU A 73 -2.65 1.70 -10.09
C LEU A 73 -3.46 2.10 -8.84
N GLY A 74 -4.10 1.12 -8.21
CA GLY A 74 -4.69 1.25 -6.88
C GLY A 74 -4.10 0.23 -5.91
N VAL A 75 -3.99 0.58 -4.63
CA VAL A 75 -3.52 -0.33 -3.56
C VAL A 75 -4.47 -0.29 -2.36
N TYR A 76 -4.80 -1.47 -1.83
CA TYR A 76 -5.52 -1.62 -0.58
C TYR A 76 -4.58 -1.46 0.62
N VAL A 77 -5.02 -0.74 1.67
CA VAL A 77 -4.24 -0.52 2.89
C VAL A 77 -5.13 -0.74 4.11
N VAL A 78 -4.62 -1.50 5.09
CA VAL A 78 -5.26 -1.61 6.42
C VAL A 78 -4.95 -0.34 7.21
N PRO A 79 -5.95 0.34 7.81
CA PRO A 79 -5.72 1.56 8.58
C PRO A 79 -4.85 1.31 9.82
N GLY A 80 -4.09 2.34 10.20
CA GLY A 80 -3.20 2.32 11.36
C GLY A 80 -1.75 1.98 11.03
N TYR A 81 -0.86 2.22 11.99
CA TYR A 81 0.56 1.87 11.87
C TYR A 81 0.80 0.43 12.34
N PHE A 82 1.90 -0.21 11.94
CA PHE A 82 2.20 -1.57 12.40
C PHE A 82 2.53 -1.61 13.89
N ALA A 83 1.98 -2.57 14.63
CA ALA A 83 2.25 -2.68 16.07
C ALA A 83 3.75 -2.80 16.41
N ASN A 84 4.54 -3.45 15.54
CA ASN A 84 5.99 -3.61 15.71
C ASN A 84 6.79 -2.31 15.50
N ASP A 85 6.16 -1.30 14.89
CA ASP A 85 6.80 -0.03 14.57
C ASP A 85 6.57 1.05 15.63
N ALA A 86 5.95 0.71 16.77
CA ALA A 86 5.55 1.68 17.80
C ALA A 86 6.68 2.65 18.24
N ASN A 87 7.93 2.19 18.24
CA ASN A 87 9.09 3.01 18.64
C ASN A 87 9.66 3.89 17.50
N LYS A 88 9.20 3.73 16.26
CA LYS A 88 9.66 4.55 15.13
C LYS A 88 9.09 5.96 15.22
N THR A 89 9.82 6.91 14.64
CA THR A 89 9.44 8.32 14.64
C THR A 89 8.63 8.67 13.41
N VAL A 90 7.58 9.47 13.57
CA VAL A 90 6.81 10.02 12.46
C VAL A 90 7.68 11.02 11.70
N LEU A 91 7.83 10.79 10.39
CA LEU A 91 8.64 11.62 9.49
C LEU A 91 8.37 13.13 9.70
N GLY A 92 9.45 13.89 9.86
CA GLY A 92 9.39 15.35 10.03
C GLY A 92 8.89 15.83 11.41
N THR A 93 8.86 14.95 12.41
CA THR A 93 8.47 15.27 13.79
C THR A 93 9.38 14.58 14.80
N ASN A 94 9.15 14.81 16.10
CA ASN A 94 9.75 14.04 17.19
C ASN A 94 8.74 13.08 17.85
N TYR A 95 7.57 12.87 17.24
CA TYR A 95 6.55 11.97 17.78
C TYR A 95 6.89 10.54 17.40
N SER A 96 6.85 9.63 18.36
CA SER A 96 6.84 8.20 18.12
C SER A 96 5.48 7.74 17.60
N LEU A 97 5.45 6.58 16.92
CA LEU A 97 4.20 5.97 16.51
C LEU A 97 3.32 5.58 17.71
N PHE A 98 3.94 5.18 18.82
CA PHE A 98 3.26 4.91 20.08
C PHE A 98 2.45 6.11 20.59
N GLU A 99 3.02 7.32 20.57
CA GLU A 99 2.35 8.54 21.03
C GLU A 99 1.14 8.92 20.18
N ILE A 100 1.16 8.59 18.88
CA ILE A 100 0.06 8.91 17.96
C ILE A 100 -1.01 7.79 17.89
N GLY A 101 -0.81 6.66 18.58
CA GLY A 101 -1.76 5.56 18.63
C GLY A 101 -2.83 5.74 19.70
N ASN A 102 -3.99 5.10 19.52
CA ASN A 102 -5.04 5.03 20.54
C ASN A 102 -4.97 3.75 21.40
N GLY A 103 -3.99 2.87 21.13
CA GLY A 103 -3.77 1.60 21.83
C GLY A 103 -4.67 0.45 21.37
N HIS A 104 -5.65 0.69 20.50
CA HIS A 104 -6.51 -0.35 19.95
C HIS A 104 -5.80 -1.10 18.82
N ASN A 105 -5.48 -2.37 19.06
CA ASN A 105 -4.97 -3.28 18.04
C ASN A 105 -6.15 -3.88 17.27
N ASN A 106 -6.24 -3.62 15.96
CA ASN A 106 -7.37 -4.05 15.14
C ASN A 106 -7.31 -5.52 14.67
N GLY A 107 -6.35 -6.30 15.19
CA GLY A 107 -6.20 -7.72 14.89
C GLY A 107 -5.51 -8.01 13.55
N LEU A 108 -5.16 -6.98 12.77
CA LEU A 108 -4.47 -7.08 11.48
C LEU A 108 -3.03 -6.57 11.56
N ALA A 109 -2.39 -6.78 12.71
CA ALA A 109 -1.06 -6.27 13.05
C ALA A 109 -0.93 -4.73 13.04
N ARG A 110 -2.06 -4.00 13.11
CA ARG A 110 -2.09 -2.54 13.18
C ARG A 110 -2.59 -2.03 14.52
N ILE A 111 -2.10 -0.86 14.90
CA ILE A 111 -2.67 -0.03 15.96
C ILE A 111 -3.40 1.14 15.31
N ASP A 112 -4.64 1.36 15.72
CA ASP A 112 -5.44 2.48 15.24
C ASP A 112 -4.86 3.82 15.73
N LEU A 113 -4.99 4.84 14.89
CA LEU A 113 -4.49 6.18 15.19
C LEU A 113 -5.38 6.89 16.21
N ASN A 114 -4.75 7.65 17.10
CA ASN A 114 -5.40 8.70 17.86
C ASN A 114 -5.47 9.98 17.01
N TYR A 115 -6.57 10.18 16.30
CA TYR A 115 -6.77 11.36 15.43
C TYR A 115 -6.83 12.70 16.18
N SER A 116 -6.89 12.70 17.53
CA SER A 116 -6.77 13.93 18.32
C SER A 116 -5.31 14.38 18.49
N HIS A 117 -4.34 13.49 18.25
CA HIS A 117 -2.92 13.82 18.31
C HIS A 117 -2.45 14.39 16.96
N PRO A 118 -1.78 15.56 16.90
CA PRO A 118 -1.40 16.20 15.63
C PRO A 118 -0.44 15.35 14.77
N GLY A 119 0.35 14.48 15.41
CA GLY A 119 1.20 13.51 14.73
C GLY A 119 0.45 12.48 13.87
N ALA A 120 -0.81 12.17 14.17
CA ALA A 120 -1.61 11.25 13.36
C ALA A 120 -1.81 11.76 11.93
N GLN A 121 -2.19 13.03 11.78
CA GLN A 121 -2.32 13.66 10.46
C GLN A 121 -0.96 13.74 9.74
N LYS A 122 0.12 14.03 10.46
CA LYS A 122 1.47 14.08 9.88
C LYS A 122 1.92 12.73 9.35
N TRP A 123 1.62 11.65 10.06
CA TRP A 123 1.90 10.29 9.58
C TRP A 123 1.03 9.91 8.38
N CYS A 124 -0.28 10.20 8.40
CA CYS A 124 -1.13 9.96 7.23
C CYS A 124 -0.61 10.71 6.00
N ASN A 125 -0.23 11.98 6.16
CA ASN A 125 0.34 12.75 5.06
C ASN A 125 1.61 12.09 4.52
N SER A 126 2.53 11.65 5.38
CA SER A 126 3.79 11.05 4.90
C SER A 126 3.60 9.71 4.18
N VAL A 127 2.54 8.95 4.51
CA VAL A 127 2.12 7.75 3.77
C VAL A 127 1.54 8.12 2.41
N ILE A 128 0.70 9.16 2.34
CA ILE A 128 0.13 9.62 1.06
C ILE A 128 1.20 10.23 0.15
N ASP A 129 2.12 11.02 0.71
CA ASP A 129 3.26 11.58 -0.03
C ASP A 129 4.10 10.45 -0.64
N GLN A 130 4.34 9.36 0.11
CA GLN A 130 5.02 8.17 -0.40
C GLN A 130 4.27 7.53 -1.58
N PHE A 131 2.94 7.41 -1.50
CA PHE A 131 2.16 6.86 -2.61
C PHE A 131 2.13 7.78 -3.85
N ALA A 132 2.25 9.10 -3.65
CA ALA A 132 2.34 10.04 -4.75
C ALA A 132 3.73 10.07 -5.41
N GLU A 133 4.78 9.67 -4.67
CA GLU A 133 6.14 9.47 -5.19
C GLU A 133 6.29 8.15 -5.97
N TRP A 134 5.40 7.18 -5.75
CA TRP A 134 5.37 5.89 -6.44
C TRP A 134 4.67 5.98 -7.80
#